data_AF-A0A8B7AHK1-F1
#
_entry.id   AF-A0A8B7AHK1-F1
#
_cell.length_a   1.000
_cell.length_b   1.000
_cell.length_c   1.000
_cell.angle_alpha   90.00
_cell.angle_beta   90.00
_cell.angle_gamma   90.00
#
_symmetry.space_group_name_H-M   'P 1'
#
loop_
_entity.id
_entity.type
_entity.pdbx_description
1 polymer ?
#
loop_
_entity_poly.entity_id
_entity_poly.type
_entity_poly.pdbx_seq_one_letter_code
_entity_poly.pdbx_strand_id
1 'polypeptide(L)'
;MALKRALATHGPYVVGQILSLKFVDTVYEASVLWGDAFWKHILDLEEEQSMDVILVGSSELSCPPSPQHSRDLIVYEVRVKQRPIEDICICCGSFQVWTEHPLFEGGMCVPCKDKFLESLFLYDDDGYQSYCSICCSGEMLLICENPDCTRCYCFECVDTLVSPGTSGRVHAMSNWVCFLCLPFPSNGLLQRRKKWRARLKAFHDQEATSPFEMYKTVPAWKRKPVRVLSLFGDIQEELVSLGFLEGGSVHGQLKHLDDVTNIVRRDVEEWGPFNLMYGSTPPLGHTFERPPGWYLFQFHRVLQYARPRLGSGQPFFWMFVDNLVLTADDRVVATRFLETDTVTIQDVCNRVTRNAVHVWSNIPAVRSKDSALAAEEELSLLVQDKPRARLPALSPAALVKNCFFPLREYFKYFSTNSLPLYK
;
A
#
# COMPACT_ATOMS: atom_id res chain seq x y z
N MET A 1 23.89 21.93 28.33
CA MET A 1 23.17 22.57 29.46
C MET A 1 21.88 23.28 29.05
N ALA A 2 21.75 23.85 27.84
CA ALA A 2 20.53 24.54 27.38
C ALA A 2 19.29 23.62 27.23
N LEU A 3 19.47 22.36 26.81
CA LEU A 3 18.37 21.39 26.61
C LEU A 3 17.66 21.00 27.93
N LYS A 4 18.43 20.89 29.03
CA LYS A 4 17.87 20.59 30.37
C LYS A 4 17.03 21.75 30.93
N ARG A 5 17.34 23.00 30.56
CA ARG A 5 16.52 24.17 30.96
C ARG A 5 15.24 24.31 30.12
N ALA A 6 15.30 24.03 28.81
CA ALA A 6 14.13 24.10 27.93
C ALA A 6 13.07 23.02 28.23
N LEU A 7 13.51 21.82 28.65
CA LEU A 7 12.62 20.75 29.11
C LEU A 7 11.88 21.08 30.41
N ALA A 8 12.46 21.92 31.28
CA ALA A 8 11.85 22.33 32.53
C ALA A 8 10.79 23.45 32.36
N THR A 9 10.85 24.23 31.27
CA THR A 9 9.96 25.38 31.04
C THR A 9 8.88 25.16 29.98
N HIS A 10 9.09 24.30 28.97
CA HIS A 10 8.18 24.17 27.82
C HIS A 10 7.65 22.75 27.56
N GLY A 11 8.07 21.76 28.35
CA GLY A 11 7.64 20.37 28.18
C GLY A 11 8.18 19.70 26.90
N PRO A 12 8.13 18.36 26.82
CA PRO A 12 8.79 17.59 25.75
C PRO A 12 8.19 17.83 24.36
N TYR A 13 6.90 18.19 24.27
CA TYR A 13 6.20 18.39 22.99
C TYR A 13 6.65 19.64 22.24
N VAL A 14 6.83 20.77 22.94
CA VAL A 14 7.27 22.04 22.35
C VAL A 14 8.75 21.97 21.99
N VAL A 15 9.56 21.29 22.79
CA VAL A 15 10.98 21.04 22.48
C VAL A 15 11.13 20.18 21.22
N GLY A 16 10.23 19.20 20.99
CA GLY A 16 10.19 18.40 19.77
C GLY A 16 9.85 19.21 18.50
N GLN A 17 8.90 20.15 18.59
CA GLN A 17 8.59 21.05 17.46
C GLN A 17 9.74 22.02 17.15
N ILE A 18 10.42 22.55 18.17
CA ILE A 18 11.58 23.44 17.98
C ILE A 18 12.76 22.71 17.35
N LEU A 19 13.00 21.45 17.73
CA LEU A 19 14.04 20.61 17.13
C LEU A 19 13.72 20.26 15.67
N SER A 20 12.44 20.00 15.36
CA SER A 20 11.98 19.75 13.99
C SER A 20 12.14 20.98 13.08
N LEU A 21 11.81 22.18 13.58
CA LEU A 21 12.03 23.45 12.87
C LEU A 21 13.51 23.71 12.61
N LYS A 22 14.38 23.48 13.62
CA LYS A 22 15.84 23.64 13.45
C LYS A 22 16.46 22.61 12.49
N PHE A 23 15.88 21.40 12.39
CA PHE A 23 16.31 20.42 11.40
C PHE A 23 15.96 20.88 9.97
N VAL A 24 14.78 21.49 9.78
CA VAL A 24 14.37 22.07 8.50
C VAL A 24 15.24 23.27 8.11
N ASP A 25 15.61 24.13 9.06
CA ASP A 25 16.50 25.27 8.80
C ASP A 25 17.93 24.84 8.46
N THR A 26 18.46 23.79 9.10
CA THR A 26 19.79 23.23 8.77
C THR A 26 19.82 22.62 7.36
N VAL A 27 18.72 21.98 6.94
CA VAL A 27 18.57 21.46 5.57
C VAL A 27 18.42 22.60 4.56
N TYR A 28 17.81 23.72 4.95
CA TYR A 28 17.67 24.91 4.12
C TYR A 28 19.04 25.58 3.87
N GLU A 29 19.86 25.80 4.91
CA GLU A 29 21.20 26.40 4.76
C GLU A 29 22.17 25.52 3.95
N ALA A 30 22.09 24.19 4.06
CA ALA A 30 22.88 23.28 3.23
C ALA A 30 22.46 23.28 1.75
N SER A 31 21.18 23.57 1.44
CA SER A 31 20.66 23.59 0.08
C SER A 31 20.98 24.86 -0.71
N VAL A 32 21.10 26.01 -0.04
CA VAL A 32 21.41 27.30 -0.68
C VAL A 32 22.86 27.36 -1.16
N LEU A 33 23.79 26.69 -0.47
CA LEU A 33 25.20 26.63 -0.87
C LEU A 33 25.49 25.69 -2.05
N TRP A 34 24.56 24.78 -2.39
CA TRP A 34 24.71 23.82 -3.49
C TRP A 34 24.13 24.30 -4.83
N GLY A 35 23.28 25.34 -4.82
CA GLY A 35 22.66 25.90 -6.03
C GLY A 35 23.61 26.73 -6.90
N ASP A 36 24.56 27.44 -6.28
CA ASP A 36 25.39 28.43 -6.98
C ASP A 36 26.73 27.90 -7.52
N ALA A 37 27.23 26.76 -7.00
CA ALA A 37 28.49 26.17 -7.45
C ALA A 37 28.37 25.30 -8.71
N PHE A 38 27.15 24.95 -9.12
CA PHE A 38 26.88 23.96 -10.19
C PHE A 38 26.99 24.52 -11.62
N TRP A 39 26.84 25.84 -11.81
CA TRP A 39 26.78 26.45 -13.15
C TRP A 39 28.14 26.81 -13.78
N LYS A 40 29.25 26.61 -13.07
CA LYS A 40 30.58 27.07 -13.54
C LYS A 40 31.52 25.97 -14.05
N HIS A 41 31.09 24.70 -14.08
CA HIS A 41 31.98 23.57 -14.42
C HIS A 41 31.53 22.71 -15.61
N ILE A 42 30.53 23.13 -16.39
CA ILE A 42 30.06 22.43 -17.61
C ILE A 42 30.42 23.25 -18.86
N LEU A 43 31.70 23.55 -19.02
CA LEU A 43 32.34 23.85 -20.30
C LEU A 43 33.77 23.34 -20.13
N ASP A 44 34.00 22.12 -20.63
CA ASP A 44 35.28 21.54 -21.06
C ASP A 44 35.26 20.03 -20.83
N LEU A 45 35.01 19.28 -21.90
CA LEU A 45 35.96 18.33 -22.49
C LEU A 45 35.25 17.41 -23.49
N GLU A 46 35.79 17.44 -24.70
CA GLU A 46 35.39 16.72 -25.90
C GLU A 46 35.82 15.24 -25.89
N GLU A 47 35.17 14.53 -26.81
CA GLU A 47 35.38 13.18 -27.36
C GLU A 47 36.77 12.55 -27.25
N GLU A 48 36.80 11.23 -27.01
CA GLU A 48 37.66 10.32 -27.77
C GLU A 48 36.94 9.00 -28.11
N GLN A 49 37.08 8.62 -29.39
CA GLN A 49 36.59 7.41 -30.05
C GLN A 49 37.42 6.17 -29.68
N SER A 50 36.77 5.00 -29.67
CA SER A 50 37.44 3.71 -29.86
C SER A 50 36.51 2.68 -30.53
N MET A 51 36.87 2.32 -31.78
CA MET A 51 36.47 1.09 -32.53
C MET A 51 37.37 -0.07 -32.03
N ASP A 52 37.13 -1.37 -32.19
CA ASP A 52 36.15 -2.29 -32.79
C ASP A 52 36.55 -3.70 -32.29
N VAL A 53 35.63 -4.66 -32.09
CA VAL A 53 35.82 -6.10 -32.48
C VAL A 53 34.45 -6.78 -32.58
N ILE A 54 34.15 -7.31 -33.77
CA ILE A 54 32.97 -8.12 -34.11
C ILE A 54 33.28 -9.61 -33.90
N LEU A 55 32.38 -10.35 -33.23
CA LEU A 55 32.36 -11.81 -33.20
C LEU A 55 30.96 -12.32 -33.58
N VAL A 56 30.92 -13.10 -34.67
CA VAL A 56 29.74 -13.65 -35.34
C VAL A 56 29.30 -14.95 -34.66
N GLY A 57 28.00 -15.08 -34.38
CA GLY A 57 27.39 -16.33 -33.91
C GLY A 57 25.89 -16.42 -34.21
N SER A 58 25.57 -17.24 -35.20
CA SER A 58 24.33 -18.03 -35.42
C SER A 58 22.95 -17.35 -35.45
N SER A 59 22.39 -17.33 -36.66
CA SER A 59 21.03 -16.90 -37.01
C SER A 59 19.94 -17.88 -36.56
N GLU A 60 19.00 -17.40 -35.74
CA GLU A 60 17.61 -17.87 -35.72
C GLU A 60 16.70 -16.69 -36.10
N LEU A 61 15.88 -16.88 -37.13
CA LEU A 61 14.93 -15.89 -37.65
C LEU A 61 13.84 -15.61 -36.61
N SER A 62 13.93 -14.47 -35.93
CA SER A 62 12.83 -13.87 -35.18
C SER A 62 12.28 -12.65 -35.93
N CYS A 63 10.96 -12.50 -35.91
CA CYS A 63 10.24 -11.35 -36.47
C CYS A 63 10.85 -10.03 -35.97
N PRO A 64 10.83 -8.94 -36.78
CA PRO A 64 11.43 -7.69 -36.37
C PRO A 64 10.76 -7.20 -35.08
N PRO A 65 11.54 -6.85 -34.03
CA PRO A 65 10.98 -6.18 -32.88
C PRO A 65 10.39 -4.85 -33.36
N SER A 66 9.12 -4.59 -33.03
CA SER A 66 8.57 -3.23 -33.04
C SER A 66 9.58 -2.29 -32.36
N PRO A 67 9.79 -1.05 -32.84
CA PRO A 67 10.81 -0.16 -32.30
C PRO A 67 10.71 -0.15 -30.78
N GLN A 68 11.72 -0.73 -30.13
CA GLN A 68 11.77 -0.80 -28.67
C GLN A 68 11.83 0.64 -28.18
N HIS A 69 10.70 1.15 -27.71
CA HIS A 69 10.64 2.45 -27.06
C HIS A 69 11.45 2.31 -25.76
N SER A 70 12.73 2.67 -25.80
CA SER A 70 13.58 2.66 -24.62
C SER A 70 13.24 3.88 -23.75
N ARG A 71 13.11 3.64 -22.45
CA ARG A 71 12.95 4.69 -21.44
C ARG A 71 14.07 5.73 -21.49
N ASP A 72 15.25 5.32 -21.96
CA ASP A 72 16.42 6.18 -22.15
C ASP A 72 16.15 7.36 -23.09
N LEU A 73 15.18 7.21 -24.01
CA LEU A 73 14.83 8.27 -24.97
C LEU A 73 13.96 9.37 -24.36
N ILE A 74 13.35 9.16 -23.19
CA ILE A 74 12.45 10.14 -22.56
C ILE A 74 13.18 11.48 -22.37
N VAL A 75 14.41 11.45 -21.85
CA VAL A 75 15.20 12.66 -21.59
C VAL A 75 15.50 13.41 -22.88
N TYR A 76 15.89 12.68 -23.92
CA TYR A 76 16.20 13.26 -25.23
C TYR A 76 14.96 13.88 -25.88
N GLU A 77 13.83 13.18 -25.87
CA GLU A 77 12.57 13.68 -26.44
C GLU A 77 12.08 14.95 -25.73
N VAL A 78 12.18 15.00 -24.41
CA VAL A 78 11.74 16.17 -23.63
C VAL A 78 12.72 17.34 -23.74
N ARG A 79 14.04 17.10 -23.57
CA ARG A 79 15.03 18.19 -23.53
C ARG A 79 15.51 18.66 -24.90
N VAL A 80 15.72 17.73 -25.84
CA VAL A 80 16.26 18.06 -27.17
C VAL A 80 15.14 18.34 -28.16
N LYS A 81 14.16 17.43 -28.25
CA LYS A 81 13.02 17.61 -29.18
C LYS A 81 11.89 18.48 -28.62
N GLN A 82 12.00 18.93 -27.36
CA GLN A 82 11.01 19.81 -26.71
C GLN A 82 9.59 19.23 -26.73
N ARG A 83 9.47 17.90 -26.71
CA ARG A 83 8.18 17.22 -26.62
C ARG A 83 7.62 17.41 -25.21
N PRO A 84 6.33 17.75 -25.06
CA PRO A 84 5.69 17.77 -23.75
C PRO A 84 5.81 16.41 -23.06
N ILE A 85 6.23 16.40 -21.79
CA ILE A 85 6.36 15.15 -21.03
C ILE A 85 5.03 14.40 -20.89
N GLU A 86 3.91 15.13 -20.95
CA GLU A 86 2.55 14.61 -20.92
C GLU A 86 2.21 13.74 -22.16
N ASP A 87 2.93 13.92 -23.28
CA ASP A 87 2.75 13.15 -24.51
C ASP A 87 3.65 11.89 -24.55
N ILE A 88 4.32 11.57 -23.45
CA ILE A 88 5.20 10.40 -23.31
C ILE A 88 4.80 9.62 -22.05
N CYS A 89 4.65 8.31 -22.19
CA CYS A 89 4.46 7.42 -21.04
C CYS A 89 5.72 7.41 -20.17
N ILE A 90 5.70 8.05 -19.00
CA ILE A 90 6.89 8.11 -18.12
C ILE A 90 7.23 6.76 -17.47
N CYS A 91 6.31 5.79 -17.55
CA CYS A 91 6.50 4.42 -17.05
C CYS A 91 7.36 3.56 -17.99
N CYS A 92 7.24 3.73 -19.31
CA CYS A 92 7.87 2.84 -20.30
C CYS A 92 8.45 3.53 -21.55
N GLY A 93 8.26 4.84 -21.73
CA GLY A 93 8.77 5.60 -22.89
C GLY A 93 7.87 5.58 -24.14
N SER A 94 6.73 4.89 -24.11
CA SER A 94 5.79 4.88 -25.25
C SER A 94 5.19 6.27 -25.53
N PHE A 95 5.01 6.61 -26.81
CA PHE A 95 4.30 7.83 -27.21
C PHE A 95 2.78 7.64 -27.33
N GLN A 96 2.27 6.42 -27.16
CA GLN A 96 0.83 6.13 -27.18
C GLN A 96 0.23 6.35 -25.79
N VAL A 97 0.06 7.62 -25.42
CA VAL A 97 -0.53 8.01 -24.14
C VAL A 97 -2.05 7.86 -24.17
N TRP A 98 -2.60 7.24 -23.13
CA TRP A 98 -4.04 7.12 -22.90
C TRP A 98 -4.54 8.17 -21.92
N THR A 99 -3.79 8.37 -20.84
CA THR A 99 -4.15 9.28 -19.76
C THR A 99 -2.90 9.82 -19.08
N GLU A 100 -3.07 10.78 -18.18
CA GLU A 100 -1.98 11.35 -17.40
C GLU A 100 -1.59 10.44 -16.22
N HIS A 101 -0.29 10.35 -15.92
CA HIS A 101 0.20 9.65 -14.75
C HIS A 101 -0.34 10.32 -13.46
N PRO A 102 -0.94 9.56 -12.51
CA PRO A 102 -1.68 10.18 -11.39
C PRO A 102 -0.80 10.90 -10.35
N LEU A 103 0.45 10.45 -10.17
CA LEU A 103 1.36 10.97 -9.14
C LEU A 103 2.31 12.09 -9.62
N PHE A 104 2.83 11.97 -10.85
CA PHE A 104 3.86 12.83 -11.43
C PHE A 104 3.41 13.36 -12.80
N GLU A 105 3.96 14.48 -13.23
CA GLU A 105 3.74 15.05 -14.56
C GLU A 105 4.35 14.12 -15.62
N GLY A 106 3.56 13.81 -16.64
CA GLY A 106 3.86 12.77 -17.61
C GLY A 106 2.63 11.95 -18.00
N GLY A 107 2.67 11.39 -19.21
CA GLY A 107 1.64 10.50 -19.72
C GLY A 107 1.73 9.07 -19.18
N MET A 108 0.72 8.27 -19.47
CA MET A 108 0.63 6.84 -19.17
C MET A 108 -0.12 6.13 -20.31
N CYS A 109 0.49 5.08 -20.87
CA CYS A 109 -0.13 4.24 -21.90
C CYS A 109 -1.07 3.19 -21.26
N VAL A 110 -1.92 2.55 -22.07
CA VAL A 110 -2.90 1.55 -21.59
C VAL A 110 -2.26 0.41 -20.78
N PRO A 111 -1.20 -0.29 -21.24
CA PRO A 111 -0.61 -1.38 -20.45
C PRO A 111 -0.03 -0.92 -19.10
N CYS A 112 0.58 0.28 -19.05
CA CYS A 112 1.10 0.82 -17.80
C CYS A 112 -0.03 1.27 -16.87
N LYS A 113 -1.14 1.76 -17.41
CA LYS A 113 -2.35 2.08 -16.65
C LYS A 113 -2.92 0.84 -15.97
N ASP A 114 -3.12 -0.23 -16.72
CA ASP A 114 -3.69 -1.48 -16.20
C ASP A 114 -2.78 -2.06 -15.11
N LYS A 115 -1.47 -2.13 -15.38
CA LYS A 115 -0.47 -2.54 -14.38
C LYS A 115 -0.46 -1.66 -13.13
N PHE A 116 -0.65 -0.34 -13.30
CA PHE A 116 -0.71 0.60 -12.17
C PHE A 116 -1.93 0.36 -11.29
N LEU A 117 -3.10 0.13 -11.89
CA LEU A 117 -4.32 -0.17 -11.15
C LEU A 117 -4.22 -1.48 -10.37
N GLU A 118 -3.60 -2.50 -10.94
CA GLU A 118 -3.39 -3.81 -10.28
C GLU A 118 -2.40 -3.73 -9.11
N SER A 119 -1.40 -2.84 -9.19
CA SER A 119 -0.28 -2.80 -8.25
C SER A 119 -0.36 -1.72 -7.16
N LEU A 120 -1.27 -0.74 -7.29
CA LEU A 120 -1.33 0.45 -6.43
C LEU A 120 -1.34 0.16 -4.92
N PHE A 121 -2.00 -0.93 -4.53
CA PHE A 121 -2.18 -1.33 -3.13
C PHE A 121 -1.57 -2.71 -2.82
N LEU A 122 -0.60 -3.17 -3.61
CA LEU A 122 0.17 -4.36 -3.32
C LEU A 122 1.33 -4.02 -2.39
N TYR A 123 1.45 -4.80 -1.31
CA TYR A 123 2.44 -4.64 -0.26
C TYR A 123 3.16 -5.96 -0.02
N ASP A 124 4.47 -5.85 0.22
CA ASP A 124 5.31 -6.95 0.67
C ASP A 124 5.14 -7.16 2.18
N ASP A 125 5.67 -8.29 2.67
CA ASP A 125 5.62 -8.65 4.09
C ASP A 125 6.40 -7.69 5.01
N ASP A 126 7.28 -6.86 4.43
CA ASP A 126 7.98 -5.78 5.13
C ASP A 126 7.10 -4.53 5.36
N GLY A 127 5.88 -4.52 4.82
CA GLY A 127 4.91 -3.44 4.93
C GLY A 127 5.13 -2.27 3.98
N TYR A 128 6.02 -2.38 3.00
CA TYR A 128 6.22 -1.41 1.92
C TYR A 128 5.53 -1.86 0.63
N GLN A 129 5.32 -0.92 -0.30
CA GLN A 129 4.74 -1.25 -1.60
C GLN A 129 5.66 -2.18 -2.39
N SER A 130 5.09 -3.25 -2.96
CA SER A 130 5.82 -4.28 -3.72
C SER A 130 6.41 -3.77 -5.03
N TYR A 131 5.91 -2.64 -5.54
CA TYR A 131 6.26 -2.13 -6.85
C TYR A 131 6.65 -0.65 -6.80
N CYS A 132 7.46 -0.25 -7.77
CA CYS A 132 7.84 1.14 -8.01
C CYS A 132 6.58 2.02 -8.17
N SER A 133 6.51 3.12 -7.40
CA SER A 133 5.41 4.07 -7.46
C SER A 133 5.27 4.83 -8.80
N ILE A 134 6.19 4.65 -9.75
CA ILE A 134 6.15 5.26 -11.09
C ILE A 134 5.77 4.24 -12.15
N CYS A 135 6.56 3.17 -12.32
CA CYS A 135 6.41 2.23 -13.44
C CYS A 135 5.85 0.86 -13.05
N CYS A 136 5.61 0.64 -11.76
CA CYS A 136 5.13 -0.64 -11.24
C CYS A 136 6.08 -1.82 -11.53
N SER A 137 7.38 -1.58 -11.73
CA SER A 137 8.40 -2.64 -11.73
C SER A 137 8.76 -3.01 -10.30
N GLY A 138 9.01 -4.31 -10.04
CA GLY A 138 9.31 -4.88 -8.72
C GLY A 138 10.73 -5.44 -8.61
N GLU A 139 11.66 -4.96 -9.43
CA GLU A 139 13.07 -5.37 -9.37
C GLU A 139 13.81 -4.70 -8.20
N MET A 140 14.89 -3.95 -8.45
CA MET A 140 15.61 -3.22 -7.39
C MET A 140 14.87 -1.94 -7.01
N LEU A 141 14.47 -1.83 -5.74
CA LEU A 141 13.65 -0.75 -5.22
C LEU A 141 14.38 0.06 -4.14
N LEU A 142 14.32 1.39 -4.28
CA LEU A 142 14.73 2.37 -3.28
C LEU A 142 13.52 2.66 -2.39
N ILE A 143 13.62 2.32 -1.11
CA ILE A 143 12.57 2.48 -0.11
C ILE A 143 12.69 3.86 0.54
N CYS A 144 11.56 4.57 0.69
CA CYS A 144 11.52 5.82 1.43
C CYS A 144 11.70 5.57 2.94
N GLU A 145 12.67 6.23 3.57
CA GLU A 145 12.95 6.10 5.01
C GLU A 145 12.07 7.01 5.88
N ASN A 146 11.13 7.76 5.29
CA ASN A 146 10.11 8.44 6.08
C ASN A 146 9.19 7.39 6.74
N PRO A 147 9.09 7.32 8.09
CA PRO A 147 8.31 6.28 8.78
C PRO A 147 6.82 6.23 8.42
N ASP A 148 6.26 7.37 7.98
CA ASP A 148 4.87 7.49 7.56
C ASP A 148 4.67 7.21 6.05
N CYS A 149 5.73 6.83 5.34
CA CYS A 149 5.70 6.53 3.92
C CYS A 149 5.97 5.05 3.66
N THR A 150 5.32 4.50 2.65
CA THR A 150 5.43 3.10 2.24
C THR A 150 5.90 2.93 0.80
N ARG A 151 6.37 4.02 0.18
CA ARG A 151 6.62 4.09 -1.26
C ARG A 151 8.04 3.73 -1.62
N CYS A 152 8.15 3.13 -2.79
CA CYS A 152 9.37 2.58 -3.35
C CYS A 152 9.55 3.07 -4.78
N TYR A 153 10.80 3.19 -5.25
CA TYR A 153 11.13 3.66 -6.60
C TYR A 153 12.21 2.77 -7.20
N CYS A 154 12.06 2.31 -8.44
CA CYS A 154 13.13 1.52 -9.07
C CYS A 154 14.30 2.41 -9.49
N PHE A 155 15.50 1.83 -9.52
CA PHE A 155 16.74 2.51 -9.90
C PHE A 155 16.62 3.16 -11.28
N GLU A 156 16.09 2.42 -12.26
CA GLU A 156 15.87 2.90 -13.62
C GLU A 156 15.01 4.17 -13.67
N CYS A 157 13.86 4.20 -12.97
CA CYS A 157 13.02 5.41 -12.93
C CYS A 157 13.77 6.62 -12.41
N VAL A 158 14.57 6.42 -11.36
CA VAL A 158 15.31 7.50 -10.71
C VAL A 158 16.42 8.01 -11.62
N ASP A 159 17.16 7.13 -12.28
CA ASP A 159 18.25 7.54 -13.18
C ASP A 159 17.75 8.16 -14.48
N THR A 160 16.67 7.62 -15.06
CA THR A 160 16.07 8.16 -16.29
C THR A 160 15.38 9.50 -16.05
N LEU A 161 14.55 9.63 -15.00
CA LEU A 161 13.68 10.81 -14.83
C LEU A 161 14.30 11.92 -13.97
N VAL A 162 15.26 11.60 -13.09
CA VAL A 162 15.91 12.61 -12.24
C VAL A 162 17.25 13.01 -12.84
N SER A 163 18.24 12.12 -12.77
CA SER A 163 19.52 12.25 -13.47
C SER A 163 20.29 10.93 -13.40
N PRO A 164 21.11 10.58 -14.41
CA PRO A 164 21.96 9.40 -14.33
C PRO A 164 22.83 9.36 -13.06
N GLY A 165 22.93 8.19 -12.44
CA GLY A 165 23.70 7.96 -11.21
C GLY A 165 23.04 8.47 -9.92
N THR A 166 21.79 8.98 -10.00
CA THR A 166 21.05 9.39 -8.80
C THR A 166 20.67 8.21 -7.94
N SER A 167 20.31 7.09 -8.56
CA SER A 167 19.92 5.87 -7.85
C SER A 167 21.04 5.38 -6.91
N GLY A 168 22.27 5.33 -7.41
CA GLY A 168 23.46 4.97 -6.63
C GLY A 168 23.75 5.94 -5.49
N ARG A 169 23.57 7.24 -5.72
CA ARG A 169 23.68 8.26 -4.65
C ARG A 169 22.62 8.06 -3.58
N VAL A 170 21.36 7.86 -3.98
CA VAL A 170 20.23 7.65 -3.06
C VAL A 170 20.42 6.36 -2.27
N HIS A 171 20.87 5.29 -2.91
CA HIS A 171 21.17 4.02 -2.26
C HIS A 171 22.29 4.13 -1.22
N ALA A 172 23.28 5.00 -1.46
CA ALA A 172 24.37 5.27 -0.51
C ALA A 172 24.00 6.25 0.61
N MET A 173 22.85 6.95 0.52
CA MET A 173 22.39 7.85 1.56
C MET A 173 21.80 7.08 2.73
N SER A 174 21.87 7.67 3.92
CA SER A 174 21.01 7.29 5.04
C SER A 174 19.89 8.31 5.17
N ASN A 175 18.70 7.87 5.55
CA ASN A 175 17.50 8.69 5.75
C ASN A 175 16.97 9.34 4.46
N TRP A 176 17.02 8.63 3.32
CA TRP A 176 16.46 9.17 2.09
C TRP A 176 14.94 9.31 2.15
N VAL A 177 14.42 10.48 1.76
CA VAL A 177 12.99 10.75 1.67
C VAL A 177 12.57 10.91 0.21
N CYS A 178 11.46 10.27 -0.17
CA CYS A 178 11.09 10.17 -1.57
C CYS A 178 10.51 11.47 -2.16
N PHE A 179 10.42 11.49 -3.50
CA PHE A 179 9.94 12.64 -4.29
C PHE A 179 8.50 13.08 -3.97
N LEU A 180 7.68 12.21 -3.37
CA LEU A 180 6.33 12.58 -2.91
C LEU A 180 6.32 13.17 -1.50
N CYS A 181 7.33 12.87 -0.68
CA CYS A 181 7.51 13.36 0.68
C CYS A 181 8.31 14.68 0.72
N LEU A 182 9.22 14.90 -0.24
CA LEU A 182 10.00 16.13 -0.32
C LEU A 182 9.10 17.38 -0.44
N PRO A 183 9.54 18.52 0.14
CA PRO A 183 8.83 19.78 -0.02
C PRO A 183 8.92 20.28 -1.47
N PHE A 184 10.07 20.09 -2.11
CA PHE A 184 10.33 20.50 -3.50
C PHE A 184 9.57 19.60 -4.48
N PRO A 185 8.76 20.18 -5.38
CA PRO A 185 7.94 19.40 -6.29
C PRO A 185 8.70 18.85 -7.50
N SER A 186 9.87 19.39 -7.84
CA SER A 186 10.60 19.04 -9.07
C SER A 186 11.99 18.51 -8.75
N ASN A 187 12.36 17.40 -9.38
CA ASN A 187 13.67 16.76 -9.29
C ASN A 187 14.05 16.24 -10.68
N GLY A 188 14.90 16.97 -11.41
CA GLY A 188 15.19 16.66 -12.80
C GLY A 188 13.97 16.86 -13.71
N LEU A 189 13.60 15.84 -14.48
CA LEU A 189 12.34 15.82 -15.25
C LEU A 189 11.16 15.33 -14.41
N LEU A 190 11.41 14.73 -13.24
CA LEU A 190 10.35 14.20 -12.39
C LEU A 190 9.69 15.32 -11.58
N GLN A 191 8.47 15.69 -11.97
CA GLN A 191 7.68 16.72 -11.29
C GLN A 191 6.44 16.13 -10.61
N ARG A 192 6.31 16.32 -9.30
CA ARG A 192 5.15 15.90 -8.51
C ARG A 192 3.94 16.76 -8.84
N ARG A 193 2.82 16.12 -9.20
CA ARG A 193 1.58 16.84 -9.47
C ARG A 193 1.02 17.54 -8.23
N LYS A 194 0.47 18.74 -8.44
CA LYS A 194 -0.31 19.44 -7.40
C LYS A 194 -1.53 18.61 -7.04
N LYS A 195 -1.79 18.45 -5.73
CA LYS A 195 -2.92 17.69 -5.20
C LYS A 195 -3.00 16.25 -5.74
N TRP A 196 -1.86 15.59 -6.00
CA TRP A 196 -1.78 14.24 -6.58
C TRP A 196 -2.69 13.20 -5.89
N ARG A 197 -2.92 13.28 -4.57
CA ARG A 197 -3.84 12.37 -3.86
C ARG A 197 -5.28 12.42 -4.37
N ALA A 198 -5.76 13.62 -4.74
CA ALA A 198 -7.08 13.78 -5.33
C ALA A 198 -7.11 13.28 -6.78
N ARG A 199 -6.01 13.49 -7.53
CA ARG A 199 -5.87 12.98 -8.90
C ARG A 199 -5.80 11.45 -8.93
N LEU A 200 -5.08 10.84 -8.00
CA LEU A 200 -5.00 9.38 -7.84
C LEU A 200 -6.38 8.77 -7.59
N LYS A 201 -7.17 9.38 -6.70
CA LYS A 201 -8.56 8.95 -6.48
C LYS A 201 -9.38 9.06 -7.77
N ALA A 202 -9.37 10.23 -8.42
CA ALA A 202 -10.14 10.45 -9.65
C ALA A 202 -9.72 9.48 -10.77
N PHE A 203 -8.42 9.22 -10.91
CA PHE A 203 -7.87 8.23 -11.84
C PHE A 203 -8.39 6.83 -11.55
N HIS A 204 -8.35 6.40 -10.28
CA HIS A 204 -8.88 5.08 -9.90
C HIS A 204 -10.38 5.00 -10.14
N ASP A 205 -11.16 5.99 -9.72
CA ASP A 205 -12.62 5.99 -9.89
C ASP A 205 -13.04 6.01 -11.38
N GLN A 206 -12.23 6.61 -12.25
CA GLN A 206 -12.48 6.66 -13.68
C GLN A 206 -12.05 5.37 -14.40
N GLU A 207 -10.91 4.79 -14.02
CA GLU A 207 -10.26 3.75 -14.82
C GLU A 207 -10.36 2.33 -14.22
N ALA A 208 -10.66 2.20 -12.93
CA ALA A 208 -10.73 0.91 -12.25
C ALA A 208 -12.12 0.26 -12.36
N THR A 209 -12.14 -1.03 -12.65
CA THR A 209 -13.35 -1.86 -12.53
C THR A 209 -13.46 -2.38 -11.10
N SER A 210 -13.85 -1.53 -10.16
CA SER A 210 -14.06 -1.88 -8.74
C SER A 210 -15.51 -1.66 -8.32
N PRO A 211 -16.14 -2.58 -7.57
CA PRO A 211 -17.48 -2.34 -7.01
C PRO A 211 -17.48 -1.26 -5.92
N PHE A 212 -16.30 -0.94 -5.36
CA PHE A 212 -16.14 0.07 -4.33
C PHE A 212 -15.37 1.29 -4.86
N GLU A 213 -15.90 2.48 -4.54
CA GLU A 213 -15.21 3.75 -4.75
C GLU A 213 -13.96 3.83 -3.86
N MET A 214 -12.84 4.27 -4.44
CA MET A 214 -11.60 4.39 -3.67
C MET A 214 -11.67 5.61 -2.74
N TYR A 215 -11.38 5.44 -1.45
CA TYR A 215 -11.21 6.59 -0.57
C TYR A 215 -9.98 7.42 -0.96
N LYS A 216 -10.07 8.73 -0.79
CA LYS A 216 -8.92 9.61 -1.01
C LYS A 216 -7.85 9.34 0.04
N THR A 217 -6.61 9.07 -0.40
CA THR A 217 -5.50 8.86 0.53
C THR A 217 -5.25 10.10 1.39
N VAL A 218 -4.75 9.88 2.61
CA VAL A 218 -4.60 10.93 3.62
C VAL A 218 -3.13 11.31 3.75
N PRO A 219 -2.76 12.60 3.71
CA PRO A 219 -1.38 13.02 3.99
C PRO A 219 -0.94 12.59 5.39
N ALA A 220 0.31 12.13 5.54
CA ALA A 220 0.86 11.60 6.80
C ALA A 220 0.48 12.43 8.04
N TRP A 221 0.71 13.74 8.00
CA TRP A 221 0.41 14.66 9.11
C TRP A 221 -1.07 14.85 9.45
N LYS A 222 -1.99 14.40 8.58
CA LYS A 222 -3.45 14.43 8.81
C LYS A 222 -4.02 13.08 9.23
N ARG A 223 -3.21 12.02 9.21
CA ARG A 223 -3.67 10.67 9.55
C ARG A 223 -3.95 10.59 11.05
N LYS A 224 -5.14 10.09 11.38
CA LYS A 224 -5.57 9.85 12.76
C LYS A 224 -5.43 8.35 13.08
N PRO A 225 -5.29 7.97 14.37
CA PRO A 225 -5.35 6.56 14.76
C PRO A 225 -6.63 5.89 14.27
N VAL A 226 -6.54 4.62 13.88
CA VAL A 226 -7.70 3.84 13.45
C VAL A 226 -8.59 3.53 14.65
N ARG A 227 -9.92 3.52 14.44
CA ARG A 227 -10.89 3.00 15.40
C ARG A 227 -11.55 1.76 14.86
N VAL A 228 -11.54 0.69 15.65
CA VAL A 228 -11.85 -0.67 15.21
C VAL A 228 -13.02 -1.23 16.02
N LEU A 229 -14.01 -1.79 15.34
CA LEU A 229 -15.04 -2.63 15.94
C LEU A 229 -14.78 -4.08 15.50
N SER A 230 -14.49 -4.96 16.46
CA SER A 230 -14.18 -6.37 16.20
C SER A 230 -15.31 -7.25 16.72
N LEU A 231 -15.93 -8.06 15.86
CA LEU A 231 -17.03 -8.96 16.24
C LEU A 231 -16.57 -10.42 16.17
N PHE A 232 -16.81 -11.18 17.24
CA PHE A 232 -16.64 -12.64 17.35
C PHE A 232 -15.20 -13.18 17.21
N GLY A 233 -14.32 -12.47 16.51
CA GLY A 233 -12.88 -12.70 16.46
C GLY A 233 -12.13 -11.45 16.89
N ASP A 234 -11.04 -11.64 17.64
CA ASP A 234 -10.14 -10.56 18.03
C ASP A 234 -9.01 -10.43 17.00
N ILE A 235 -8.74 -9.19 16.58
CA ILE A 235 -7.69 -8.82 15.62
C ILE A 235 -6.67 -7.85 16.25
N GLN A 236 -6.74 -7.68 17.57
CA GLN A 236 -5.92 -6.71 18.29
C GLN A 236 -4.42 -7.02 18.14
N GLU A 237 -4.00 -8.27 18.32
CA GLU A 237 -2.58 -8.65 18.23
C GLU A 237 -2.01 -8.37 16.84
N GLU A 238 -2.75 -8.72 15.79
CA GLU A 238 -2.35 -8.48 14.41
C GLU A 238 -2.25 -6.98 14.12
N LEU A 239 -3.24 -6.18 14.51
CA LEU A 239 -3.22 -4.73 14.29
C LEU A 239 -2.15 -4.00 15.12
N VAL A 240 -1.85 -4.48 16.33
CA VAL A 240 -0.71 -3.99 17.13
C VAL A 240 0.59 -4.33 16.41
N SER A 241 0.75 -5.57 15.93
CA SER A 241 1.97 -6.01 15.24
C SER A 241 2.20 -5.29 13.90
N LEU A 242 1.14 -4.78 13.27
CA LEU A 242 1.18 -3.96 12.08
C LEU A 242 1.32 -2.46 12.38
N GLY A 243 1.43 -2.05 13.64
CA GLY A 243 1.59 -0.66 14.02
C GLY A 243 0.33 0.20 13.84
N PHE A 244 -0.87 -0.38 13.73
CA PHE A 244 -2.11 0.41 13.68
C PHE A 244 -2.65 0.78 15.07
N LEU A 245 -2.35 -0.04 16.07
CA LEU A 245 -2.73 0.15 17.46
C LEU A 245 -1.47 0.30 18.33
N GLU A 246 -1.52 1.18 19.33
CA GLU A 246 -0.41 1.42 20.24
C GLU A 246 -0.37 0.35 21.34
N GLY A 247 0.74 -0.40 21.41
CA GLY A 247 0.95 -1.46 22.40
C GLY A 247 0.96 -0.89 23.82
N GLY A 248 -0.18 -1.00 24.52
CA GLY A 248 -0.36 -0.52 25.89
C GLY A 248 -1.51 0.49 26.09
N SER A 249 -2.00 1.13 25.02
CA SER A 249 -3.17 2.03 25.07
C SER A 249 -4.40 1.37 24.43
N VAL A 250 -4.78 0.21 24.95
CA VAL A 250 -5.95 -0.58 24.50
C VAL A 250 -7.28 0.15 24.79
N HIS A 251 -7.28 1.12 25.70
CA HIS A 251 -8.49 1.83 26.09
C HIS A 251 -8.96 2.82 25.00
N GLY A 252 -9.85 2.34 24.13
CA GLY A 252 -10.77 3.18 23.35
C GLY A 252 -10.57 3.20 21.83
N GLN A 253 -9.53 2.56 21.29
CA GLN A 253 -9.33 2.46 19.84
C GLN A 253 -9.96 1.21 19.24
N LEU A 254 -9.88 0.06 19.91
CA LEU A 254 -10.53 -1.18 19.49
C LEU A 254 -11.61 -1.55 20.50
N LYS A 255 -12.80 -1.92 20.00
CA LYS A 255 -13.87 -2.51 20.79
C LYS A 255 -14.15 -3.90 20.27
N HIS A 256 -13.91 -4.92 21.09
CA HIS A 256 -14.22 -6.31 20.80
C HIS A 256 -15.56 -6.72 21.41
N LEU A 257 -16.35 -7.52 20.69
CA LEU A 257 -17.65 -8.03 21.11
C LEU A 257 -17.81 -9.50 20.72
N ASP A 258 -18.01 -10.37 21.71
CA ASP A 258 -18.27 -11.79 21.51
C ASP A 258 -19.74 -12.09 21.17
N ASP A 259 -20.68 -11.32 21.73
CA ASP A 259 -22.12 -11.46 21.44
C ASP A 259 -22.71 -10.09 21.09
N VAL A 260 -23.39 -10.04 19.95
CA VAL A 260 -24.09 -8.83 19.47
C VAL A 260 -25.61 -8.97 19.47
N THR A 261 -26.17 -10.06 20.00
CA THR A 261 -27.61 -10.36 19.99
C THR A 261 -28.45 -9.16 20.43
N ASN A 262 -28.07 -8.53 21.55
CA ASN A 262 -28.81 -7.43 22.17
C ASN A 262 -28.32 -6.04 21.74
N ILE A 263 -27.32 -5.95 20.87
CA ILE A 263 -26.76 -4.67 20.43
C ILE A 263 -27.73 -4.01 19.46
N VAL A 264 -28.04 -2.75 19.73
CA VAL A 264 -28.88 -1.89 18.89
C VAL A 264 -28.05 -0.76 18.27
N ARG A 265 -28.62 -0.07 17.28
CA ARG A 265 -27.94 1.03 16.56
C ARG A 265 -27.41 2.11 17.52
N ARG A 266 -28.18 2.45 18.56
CA ARG A 266 -27.80 3.48 19.55
C ARG A 266 -26.48 3.15 20.24
N ASP A 267 -26.26 1.88 20.59
CA ASP A 267 -25.05 1.46 21.29
C ASP A 267 -23.82 1.67 20.40
N VAL A 268 -23.92 1.30 19.13
CA VAL A 268 -22.84 1.46 18.13
C VAL A 268 -22.55 2.94 17.88
N GLU A 269 -23.58 3.78 17.81
CA GLU A 269 -23.44 5.23 17.67
C GLU A 269 -22.78 5.87 18.91
N GLU A 270 -23.09 5.38 20.12
CA GLU A 270 -22.53 5.86 21.40
C GLU A 270 -21.05 5.51 21.55
N TRP A 271 -20.62 4.32 21.13
CA TRP A 271 -19.20 3.94 21.15
C TRP A 271 -18.35 4.77 20.18
N GLY A 272 -19.00 5.51 19.29
CA GLY A 272 -18.39 6.49 18.41
C GLY A 272 -18.08 5.94 17.01
N PRO A 273 -17.72 6.82 16.07
CA PRO A 273 -17.55 6.39 14.68
C PRO A 273 -16.40 5.41 14.54
N PHE A 274 -16.63 4.27 13.91
CA PHE A 274 -15.57 3.35 13.57
C PHE A 274 -14.96 3.69 12.21
N ASN A 275 -13.73 3.22 11.99
CA ASN A 275 -13.01 3.33 10.73
C ASN A 275 -12.76 1.97 10.09
N LEU A 276 -12.66 0.93 10.91
CA LEU A 276 -12.52 -0.45 10.50
C LEU A 276 -13.52 -1.30 11.29
N MET A 277 -14.24 -2.17 10.60
CA MET A 277 -15.05 -3.20 11.23
C MET A 277 -14.51 -4.58 10.82
N TYR A 278 -14.13 -5.40 11.78
CA TYR A 278 -13.69 -6.77 11.58
C TYR A 278 -14.74 -7.74 12.13
N GLY A 279 -14.98 -8.83 11.42
CA GLY A 279 -15.79 -9.93 11.92
C GLY A 279 -15.23 -11.25 11.43
N SER A 280 -15.28 -12.28 12.28
CA SER A 280 -14.89 -13.62 11.86
C SER A 280 -15.88 -14.66 12.36
N THR A 281 -16.11 -15.72 11.58
CA THR A 281 -16.79 -16.90 12.11
C THR A 281 -15.85 -17.60 13.13
N PRO A 282 -16.36 -18.40 14.08
CA PRO A 282 -15.48 -19.09 15.02
C PRO A 282 -14.55 -20.07 14.30
N PRO A 283 -13.32 -20.32 14.82
CA PRO A 283 -12.41 -21.28 14.21
C PRO A 283 -12.98 -22.70 14.18
N LEU A 284 -12.65 -23.46 13.13
CA LEU A 284 -13.00 -24.89 13.02
C LEU A 284 -12.59 -25.68 14.27
N GLY A 285 -13.48 -26.55 14.75
CA GLY A 285 -13.25 -27.41 15.92
C GLY A 285 -13.69 -26.80 17.27
N HIS A 286 -14.11 -25.54 17.31
CA HIS A 286 -14.78 -24.97 18.48
C HIS A 286 -16.27 -25.33 18.50
N THR A 287 -16.87 -25.44 19.69
CA THR A 287 -18.31 -25.64 19.84
C THR A 287 -19.06 -24.41 19.34
N PHE A 288 -19.86 -24.58 18.29
CA PHE A 288 -20.70 -23.52 17.75
C PHE A 288 -21.90 -23.28 18.66
N GLU A 289 -21.86 -22.23 19.47
CA GLU A 289 -23.04 -21.80 20.25
C GLU A 289 -24.18 -21.30 19.34
N ARG A 290 -23.85 -20.86 18.13
CA ARG A 290 -24.77 -20.30 17.13
C ARG A 290 -24.55 -20.95 15.75
N PRO A 291 -25.59 -21.07 14.91
CA PRO A 291 -25.43 -21.52 13.52
C PRO A 291 -24.49 -20.60 12.72
N PRO A 292 -23.69 -21.11 11.77
CA PRO A 292 -22.73 -20.31 10.99
C PRO A 292 -23.32 -19.04 10.34
N GLY A 293 -24.51 -19.16 9.71
CA GLY A 293 -25.19 -18.02 9.09
C GLY A 293 -25.56 -16.89 10.08
N TRP A 294 -25.70 -17.19 11.37
CA TRP A 294 -25.97 -16.16 12.39
C TRP A 294 -24.86 -15.10 12.41
N TYR A 295 -23.59 -15.51 12.36
CA TYR A 295 -22.45 -14.59 12.38
C TYR A 295 -22.46 -13.62 11.19
N LEU A 296 -22.79 -14.12 9.99
CA LEU A 296 -22.93 -13.31 8.78
C LEU A 296 -24.05 -12.26 8.94
N PHE A 297 -25.25 -12.69 9.34
CA PHE A 297 -26.38 -11.77 9.46
C PHE A 297 -26.17 -10.73 10.56
N GLN A 298 -25.57 -11.13 11.67
CA GLN A 298 -25.24 -10.20 12.76
C GLN A 298 -24.14 -9.23 12.37
N PHE A 299 -23.10 -9.70 11.68
CA PHE A 299 -22.06 -8.85 11.13
C PHE A 299 -22.67 -7.81 10.18
N HIS A 300 -23.48 -8.25 9.20
CA HIS A 300 -24.14 -7.35 8.27
C HIS A 300 -25.06 -6.33 8.99
N ARG A 301 -25.82 -6.77 10.01
CA ARG A 301 -26.68 -5.88 10.81
C ARG A 301 -25.87 -4.77 11.50
N VAL A 302 -24.79 -5.12 12.20
CA VAL A 302 -23.94 -4.16 12.92
C VAL A 302 -23.14 -3.29 11.94
N LEU A 303 -22.76 -3.82 10.77
CA LEU A 303 -22.12 -3.06 9.70
C LEU A 303 -23.00 -1.89 9.25
N GLN A 304 -24.32 -2.10 9.12
CA GLN A 304 -25.26 -1.01 8.82
C GLN A 304 -25.41 0.02 9.95
N TYR A 305 -25.03 -0.32 11.19
CA TYR A 305 -25.03 0.63 12.31
C TYR A 305 -23.74 1.45 12.35
N ALA A 306 -22.60 0.81 12.03
CA ALA A 306 -21.28 1.44 12.06
C ALA A 306 -20.96 2.30 10.82
N ARG A 307 -21.63 2.05 9.68
CA ARG A 307 -21.43 2.78 8.43
C ARG A 307 -21.60 4.31 8.65
N PRO A 308 -20.61 5.13 8.27
CA PRO A 308 -20.73 6.58 8.35
C PRO A 308 -21.88 7.11 7.52
N ARG A 309 -22.37 8.31 7.87
CA ARG A 309 -23.41 9.00 7.10
C ARG A 309 -22.95 9.22 5.66
N LEU A 310 -23.88 9.07 4.72
CA LEU A 310 -23.68 9.37 3.30
C LEU A 310 -23.08 10.77 3.14
N GLY A 311 -22.01 10.88 2.34
CA GLY A 311 -21.32 12.15 2.07
C GLY A 311 -20.29 12.59 3.11
N SER A 312 -20.06 11.84 4.21
CA SER A 312 -19.04 12.23 5.22
C SER A 312 -17.60 12.24 4.68
N GLY A 313 -17.34 11.54 3.58
CA GLY A 313 -15.99 11.40 2.98
C GLY A 313 -14.97 10.71 3.89
N GLN A 314 -15.39 10.19 5.04
CA GLN A 314 -14.54 9.51 6.01
C GLN A 314 -14.22 8.11 5.50
N PRO A 315 -12.93 7.70 5.44
CA PRO A 315 -12.56 6.34 5.13
C PRO A 315 -13.15 5.35 6.15
N PHE A 316 -13.94 4.40 5.64
CA PHE A 316 -14.55 3.33 6.41
C PHE A 316 -14.37 2.00 5.69
N PHE A 317 -13.71 1.08 6.38
CA PHE A 317 -13.34 -0.23 5.88
C PHE A 317 -14.02 -1.32 6.71
N TRP A 318 -14.25 -2.47 6.09
CA TRP A 318 -14.77 -3.63 6.77
C TRP A 318 -14.20 -4.91 6.15
N MET A 319 -14.12 -5.95 6.97
CA MET A 319 -13.68 -7.28 6.56
C MET A 319 -14.45 -8.32 7.35
N PHE A 320 -15.04 -9.28 6.63
CA PHE A 320 -15.64 -10.47 7.20
C PHE A 320 -14.83 -11.70 6.76
N VAL A 321 -14.41 -12.50 7.72
CA VAL A 321 -13.54 -13.68 7.52
C VAL A 321 -14.30 -14.94 7.93
N ASP A 322 -14.55 -15.81 6.98
CA ASP A 322 -15.06 -17.14 7.25
C ASP A 322 -13.92 -18.16 7.37
N ASN A 323 -13.87 -18.84 8.51
CA ASN A 323 -12.94 -19.91 8.84
C ASN A 323 -13.32 -21.26 8.23
N LEU A 324 -13.91 -21.24 7.02
CA LEU A 324 -14.45 -22.37 6.27
C LEU A 324 -15.63 -23.07 6.99
N VAL A 325 -16.45 -22.30 7.71
CA VAL A 325 -17.63 -22.86 8.41
C VAL A 325 -18.93 -22.58 7.66
N LEU A 326 -18.92 -21.65 6.70
CA LEU A 326 -20.07 -21.38 5.84
C LEU A 326 -20.16 -22.44 4.73
N THR A 327 -21.38 -22.91 4.45
CA THR A 327 -21.64 -23.81 3.33
C THR A 327 -21.55 -23.09 1.98
N ALA A 328 -21.57 -23.84 0.87
CA ALA A 328 -21.64 -23.24 -0.47
C ALA A 328 -22.84 -22.29 -0.63
N ASP A 329 -24.00 -22.68 -0.13
CA ASP A 329 -25.20 -21.84 -0.17
C ASP A 329 -25.05 -20.59 0.70
N ASP A 330 -24.50 -20.73 1.91
CA ASP A 330 -24.21 -19.59 2.78
C ASP A 330 -23.23 -18.60 2.15
N ARG A 331 -22.22 -19.08 1.41
CA ARG A 331 -21.25 -18.23 0.71
C ARG A 331 -21.93 -17.43 -0.42
N VAL A 332 -22.85 -18.04 -1.17
CA VAL A 332 -23.66 -17.33 -2.17
C VAL A 332 -24.53 -16.25 -1.51
N VAL A 333 -25.13 -16.56 -0.37
CA VAL A 333 -25.89 -15.61 0.43
C VAL A 333 -24.98 -14.48 0.95
N ALA A 334 -23.80 -14.80 1.48
CA ALA A 334 -22.83 -13.83 1.97
C ALA A 334 -22.41 -12.84 0.89
N THR A 335 -22.06 -13.33 -0.29
CA THR A 335 -21.69 -12.50 -1.46
C THR A 335 -22.82 -11.55 -1.85
N ARG A 336 -24.09 -11.98 -1.78
CA ARG A 336 -25.25 -11.12 -2.05
C ARG A 336 -25.46 -10.06 -0.98
N PHE A 337 -25.35 -10.41 0.30
CA PHE A 337 -25.56 -9.48 1.42
C PHE A 337 -24.41 -8.47 1.58
N LEU A 338 -23.19 -8.88 1.27
CA LEU A 338 -21.99 -8.05 1.40
C LEU A 338 -21.64 -7.31 0.10
N GLU A 339 -22.38 -7.58 -0.98
CA GLU A 339 -22.25 -6.92 -2.30
C GLU A 339 -20.83 -6.99 -2.87
N THR A 340 -20.11 -8.08 -2.59
CA THR A 340 -18.77 -8.35 -3.12
C THR A 340 -18.53 -9.85 -3.19
N ASP A 341 -17.75 -10.26 -4.17
CA ASP A 341 -17.30 -11.64 -4.32
C ASP A 341 -16.39 -12.06 -3.15
N THR A 342 -16.42 -13.36 -2.87
CA THR A 342 -15.53 -14.01 -1.90
C THR A 342 -14.11 -14.10 -2.44
N VAL A 343 -13.14 -13.96 -1.55
CA VAL A 343 -11.71 -14.17 -1.81
C VAL A 343 -11.22 -15.31 -0.95
N THR A 344 -10.50 -16.28 -1.51
CA THR A 344 -9.90 -17.36 -0.73
C THR A 344 -8.44 -17.05 -0.46
N ILE A 345 -8.03 -17.07 0.81
CA ILE A 345 -6.64 -16.86 1.22
C ILE A 345 -6.16 -18.15 1.88
N GLN A 346 -5.00 -18.65 1.44
CA GLN A 346 -4.42 -19.91 1.89
C GLN A 346 -3.05 -19.71 2.54
N ASP A 347 -2.78 -20.49 3.58
CA ASP A 347 -1.43 -20.77 4.08
C ASP A 347 -0.94 -22.04 3.38
N VAL A 348 -0.01 -21.89 2.44
CA VAL A 348 0.59 -23.01 1.71
C VAL A 348 2.03 -23.16 2.15
N CYS A 349 2.40 -24.34 2.63
CA CYS A 349 3.78 -24.68 2.93
C CYS A 349 4.18 -25.96 2.19
N ASN A 350 5.27 -25.90 1.43
CA ASN A 350 5.75 -27.03 0.62
C ASN A 350 4.67 -27.64 -0.29
N ARG A 351 3.82 -26.80 -0.89
CA ARG A 351 2.67 -27.18 -1.74
C ARG A 351 1.54 -27.91 -1.02
N VAL A 352 1.55 -27.94 0.31
CA VAL A 352 0.45 -28.44 1.13
C VAL A 352 -0.25 -27.25 1.79
N THR A 353 -1.55 -27.14 1.55
CA THR A 353 -2.38 -26.15 2.22
C THR A 353 -2.52 -26.54 3.69
N ARG A 354 -2.08 -25.66 4.60
CA ARG A 354 -2.16 -25.87 6.05
C ARG A 354 -3.43 -25.27 6.64
N ASN A 355 -3.85 -24.14 6.09
CA ASN A 355 -5.02 -23.42 6.53
C ASN A 355 -5.58 -22.58 5.36
N ALA A 356 -6.86 -22.26 5.40
CA ALA A 356 -7.49 -21.38 4.45
C ALA A 356 -8.66 -20.64 5.10
N VAL A 357 -8.98 -19.47 4.53
CA VAL A 357 -10.12 -18.65 4.93
C VAL A 357 -10.80 -18.08 3.69
N HIS A 358 -12.10 -17.85 3.78
CA HIS A 358 -12.85 -17.05 2.82
C HIS A 358 -13.01 -15.62 3.38
N VAL A 359 -12.87 -14.61 2.54
CA VAL A 359 -12.83 -13.20 2.94
C VAL A 359 -13.72 -12.37 2.04
N TRP A 360 -14.51 -11.50 2.66
CA TRP A 360 -15.25 -10.42 2.00
C TRP A 360 -14.79 -9.09 2.61
N SER A 361 -14.42 -8.12 1.78
CA SER A 361 -13.92 -6.84 2.27
C SER A 361 -13.97 -5.75 1.20
N ASN A 362 -14.07 -4.50 1.64
CA ASN A 362 -13.84 -3.32 0.81
C ASN A 362 -12.41 -2.74 0.93
N ILE A 363 -11.50 -3.44 1.62
CA ILE A 363 -10.10 -3.02 1.69
C ILE A 363 -9.46 -3.21 0.29
N PRO A 364 -8.72 -2.21 -0.22
CA PRO A 364 -8.08 -2.33 -1.53
C PRO A 364 -7.14 -3.53 -1.62
N ALA A 365 -7.04 -4.13 -2.81
CA ALA A 365 -6.15 -5.25 -3.12
C ALA A 365 -6.32 -6.52 -2.24
N VAL A 366 -7.46 -6.71 -1.57
CA VAL A 366 -7.76 -8.03 -0.99
C VAL A 366 -7.99 -9.07 -2.10
N ARG A 367 -8.66 -8.68 -3.19
CA ARG A 367 -8.95 -9.57 -4.34
C ARG A 367 -7.71 -10.09 -5.07
N SER A 368 -6.61 -9.36 -5.06
CA SER A 368 -5.36 -9.81 -5.69
C SER A 368 -4.67 -10.94 -4.91
N LYS A 369 -5.13 -11.24 -3.68
CA LYS A 369 -4.66 -12.35 -2.86
C LYS A 369 -5.47 -13.63 -3.05
N ASP A 370 -6.44 -13.61 -3.96
CA ASP A 370 -7.30 -14.77 -4.21
C ASP A 370 -6.48 -15.92 -4.75
N SER A 371 -6.42 -17.01 -3.99
CA SER A 371 -5.86 -18.28 -4.44
C SER A 371 -6.90 -18.99 -5.30
N ALA A 372 -7.12 -18.51 -6.53
CA ALA A 372 -8.08 -19.09 -7.49
C ALA A 372 -7.78 -20.57 -7.83
N LEU A 373 -6.61 -21.09 -7.44
CA LEU A 373 -6.15 -22.47 -7.63
C LEU A 373 -6.61 -23.44 -6.54
N ALA A 374 -7.34 -22.98 -5.52
CA ALA A 374 -7.88 -23.85 -4.49
C ALA A 374 -9.07 -24.65 -5.05
N ALA A 375 -8.87 -25.93 -5.36
CA ALA A 375 -10.00 -26.80 -5.68
C ALA A 375 -10.92 -26.90 -4.44
N GLU A 376 -12.24 -26.76 -4.61
CA GLU A 376 -13.21 -26.91 -3.51
C GLU A 376 -13.06 -28.27 -2.79
N GLU A 377 -12.60 -29.28 -3.52
CA GLU A 377 -12.28 -30.60 -2.99
C GLU A 377 -11.11 -30.55 -1.98
N GLU A 378 -10.04 -29.79 -2.25
CA GLU A 378 -8.90 -29.63 -1.33
C GLU A 378 -9.32 -28.89 -0.05
N LEU A 379 -10.15 -27.85 -0.19
CA LEU A 379 -10.72 -27.13 0.96
C LEU A 379 -11.64 -28.03 1.79
N SER A 380 -12.42 -28.89 1.14
CA SER A 380 -13.30 -29.85 1.81
C SER A 380 -12.49 -30.90 2.59
N LEU A 381 -11.38 -31.38 2.03
CA LEU A 381 -10.44 -32.29 2.73
C LEU A 381 -9.83 -31.61 3.97
N LEU A 382 -9.45 -30.33 3.86
CA LEU A 382 -8.94 -29.57 5.00
C LEU A 382 -9.96 -29.46 6.12
N VAL A 383 -11.22 -29.19 5.82
CA VAL A 383 -12.29 -29.12 6.84
C VAL A 383 -12.44 -30.47 7.57
N GLN A 384 -12.29 -31.58 6.86
CA GLN A 384 -12.37 -32.94 7.44
C GLN A 384 -11.15 -33.29 8.31
N ASP A 385 -9.95 -32.86 7.91
CA ASP A 385 -8.68 -33.23 8.57
C ASP A 385 -8.25 -32.26 9.67
N LYS A 386 -8.68 -31.00 9.65
CA LYS A 386 -8.27 -29.95 10.60
C LYS A 386 -8.57 -30.28 12.07
N PRO A 387 -9.69 -30.92 12.45
CA PRO A 387 -9.90 -31.37 13.84
C PRO A 387 -8.87 -32.42 14.32
N ARG A 388 -8.14 -33.07 13.39
CA ARG A 388 -7.17 -34.14 13.66
C ARG A 388 -5.71 -33.68 13.51
N ALA A 389 -5.46 -32.49 12.96
CA ALA A 389 -4.13 -31.99 12.65
C ALA A 389 -3.38 -31.51 13.92
N ARG A 390 -2.13 -31.99 14.09
CA ARG A 390 -1.24 -31.65 15.23
C ARG A 390 -0.23 -30.54 14.94
N LEU A 391 -0.24 -29.94 13.74
CA LEU A 391 0.72 -28.90 13.35
C LEU A 391 0.21 -27.51 13.74
N PRO A 392 1.09 -26.58 14.18
CA PRO A 392 0.69 -25.21 14.43
C PRO A 392 0.36 -24.52 13.10
N ALA A 393 -0.93 -24.40 12.80
CA ALA A 393 -1.43 -23.57 11.71
C ALA A 393 -1.47 -22.10 12.16
N LEU A 394 -1.22 -21.16 11.24
CA LEU A 394 -1.45 -19.74 11.48
C LEU A 394 -2.90 -19.52 11.94
N SER A 395 -3.09 -18.65 12.93
CA SER A 395 -4.42 -18.22 13.32
C SER A 395 -5.12 -17.61 12.08
N PRO A 396 -6.45 -17.72 11.96
CA PRO A 396 -7.16 -17.09 10.85
C PRO A 396 -6.95 -15.57 10.78
N ALA A 397 -6.79 -14.93 11.93
CA ALA A 397 -6.41 -13.54 12.06
C ALA A 397 -5.02 -13.26 11.44
N ALA A 398 -4.03 -14.11 11.71
CA ALA A 398 -2.70 -14.01 11.13
C ALA A 398 -2.67 -14.22 9.60
N LEU A 399 -3.55 -15.07 9.05
CA LEU A 399 -3.71 -15.27 7.61
C LEU A 399 -4.12 -13.98 6.87
N VAL A 400 -4.99 -13.19 7.49
CA VAL A 400 -5.49 -11.95 6.89
C VAL A 400 -4.68 -10.71 7.28
N LYS A 401 -3.69 -10.84 8.18
CA LYS A 401 -2.88 -9.74 8.70
C LYS A 401 -2.37 -8.81 7.58
N ASN A 402 -1.73 -9.36 6.56
CA ASN A 402 -1.12 -8.54 5.51
C ASN A 402 -2.16 -7.86 4.61
N CYS A 403 -3.45 -8.19 4.73
CA CYS A 403 -4.53 -7.50 4.01
C CYS A 403 -4.78 -6.09 4.55
N PHE A 404 -4.30 -5.76 5.75
CA PHE A 404 -4.50 -4.45 6.35
C PHE A 404 -3.43 -3.42 5.96
N PHE A 405 -2.33 -3.80 5.29
CA PHE A 405 -1.27 -2.85 4.89
C PHE A 405 -1.75 -1.62 4.10
N PRO A 406 -2.71 -1.73 3.14
CA PRO A 406 -3.26 -0.58 2.44
C PRO A 406 -3.85 0.50 3.36
N LEU A 407 -4.25 0.14 4.59
CA LEU A 407 -4.76 1.08 5.57
C LEU A 407 -3.70 2.11 6.04
N ARG A 408 -2.41 1.83 5.83
CA ARG A 408 -1.30 2.79 6.09
C ARG A 408 -1.41 4.06 5.25
N GLU A 409 -2.14 4.03 4.14
CA GLU A 409 -2.40 5.24 3.32
C GLU A 409 -3.41 6.21 3.96
N TYR A 410 -4.19 5.73 4.94
CA TYR A 410 -5.34 6.44 5.51
C TYR A 410 -5.18 6.76 7.00
N PHE A 411 -4.57 5.87 7.78
CA PHE A 411 -4.50 5.97 9.24
C PHE A 411 -3.07 6.11 9.76
N LYS A 412 -2.96 6.60 11.00
CA LYS A 412 -1.68 6.79 11.67
C LYS A 412 -1.01 5.43 11.89
N TYR A 413 0.29 5.39 11.66
CA TYR A 413 1.14 4.24 11.91
C TYR A 413 2.02 4.52 13.12
N PHE A 414 2.11 3.56 14.03
CA PHE A 414 2.96 3.57 15.22
C PHE A 414 4.11 2.60 14.96
N SER A 415 5.32 3.13 14.85
CA SER A 415 6.50 2.30 14.59
C SER A 415 6.73 1.33 15.75
N THR A 416 6.53 0.04 15.50
CA THR A 416 6.91 -1.04 16.41
C THR A 416 8.36 -1.42 16.12
N ASN A 417 9.29 -0.77 16.81
CA ASN A 417 10.73 -1.01 16.75
C ASN A 417 11.39 -0.91 15.36
N SER A 418 12.21 0.14 15.22
CA SER A 418 13.22 0.30 14.19
C SER A 418 14.28 -0.82 14.27
N LEU A 419 14.05 -1.94 13.60
CA LEU A 419 15.16 -2.76 13.11
C LEU A 419 15.42 -2.35 11.65
N PRO A 420 16.67 -2.01 11.28
CA PRO A 420 16.99 -1.64 9.91
C PRO A 420 16.78 -2.87 9.02
N LEU A 421 15.71 -2.84 8.22
CA LEU A 421 15.49 -3.79 7.15
C LEU A 421 16.30 -3.31 5.93
N TYR A 422 17.53 -3.81 5.81
CA TYR A 422 18.23 -3.80 4.53
C TYR A 422 17.59 -4.89 3.66
N LYS A 423 17.04 -4.49 2.51
CA LYS A 423 16.74 -5.37 1.37
C LYS A 423 17.83 -5.16 0.32
#